data_AF-A0A9Q8L728-F1
#
_entry.id   AF-A0A9Q8L728-F1
#
_cell.length_a   1.000
_cell.length_b   1.000
_cell.length_c   1.000
_cell.angle_alpha   90.00
_cell.angle_beta   90.00
_cell.angle_gamma   90.00
#
_symmetry.space_group_name_H-M   'P 1'
#
loop_
_entity.id
_entity.type
_entity.pdbx_description
1 polymer ?
#
loop_
_entity_poly.entity_id
_entity_poly.type
_entity_poly.pdbx_seq_one_letter_code
_entity_poly.pdbx_strand_id
1 'polypeptide(L)'
;MEVGDPVILHPLATCGLCRACRFGDDVHCENSTFPGINVDGGYAEYMKTTARSIVKLDPKLKPADVVALADAGLTAHHVASKAAKFLRPGDNCLAKQIGADHTVQATDDGSFVKEVLELTNGQGAEAVIDFVAEGGSTSTGVKMLRRAGNHYVVGYGENINIPTIDIISAEINFIGNLVGSYNDLVELMTLAAQGKVKLHTTQYKLEDFQKAIDDLSSGKVRGRAILIP
;
A
#
# COMPACT_ATOMS: atom_id res chain seq x y z
N MET A 1 6.12 -4.47 26.21
CA MET A 1 4.68 -4.58 25.97
C MET A 1 4.03 -4.87 27.29
N GLU A 2 3.35 -3.87 27.83
CA GLU A 2 2.64 -3.92 29.10
C GLU A 2 1.19 -3.46 28.89
N VAL A 3 0.32 -3.75 29.85
CA VAL A 3 -1.08 -3.30 29.79
C VAL A 3 -1.11 -1.77 29.84
N GLY A 4 -1.80 -1.16 28.87
CA GLY A 4 -1.84 0.30 28.70
C GLY A 4 -0.84 0.86 27.67
N ASP A 5 0.06 0.04 27.11
CA ASP A 5 0.90 0.45 25.98
C ASP A 5 0.05 0.76 24.74
N PRO A 6 0.20 1.93 24.08
CA PRO A 6 -0.43 2.18 22.79
C PRO A 6 0.26 1.32 21.71
N VAL A 7 -0.56 0.63 20.91
CA VAL A 7 -0.08 -0.29 19.85
C VAL A 7 -0.79 -0.03 18.54
N ILE A 8 -0.11 -0.40 17.45
CA ILE A 8 -0.71 -0.66 16.15
C ILE A 8 -0.54 -2.14 15.82
N LEU A 9 -1.45 -2.68 15.01
CA LEU A 9 -1.51 -4.11 14.71
C LEU A 9 -1.04 -4.37 13.29
N HIS A 10 -0.20 -5.39 13.14
CA HIS A 10 0.04 -6.02 11.85
C HIS A 10 -1.23 -6.78 11.44
N PRO A 11 -1.77 -6.58 10.22
CA PRO A 11 -3.10 -7.07 9.86
C PRO A 11 -3.15 -8.59 9.68
N LEU A 12 -2.00 -9.24 9.40
CA LEU A 12 -1.88 -10.69 9.49
C LEU A 12 -1.44 -11.10 10.89
N ALA A 13 -2.30 -11.86 11.57
CA ALA A 13 -1.97 -12.58 12.80
C ALA A 13 -1.27 -13.90 12.43
N THR A 14 0.06 -13.83 12.27
CA THR A 14 0.89 -14.89 11.71
C THR A 14 1.40 -15.90 12.77
N CYS A 15 1.76 -17.13 12.39
CA CYS A 15 2.05 -18.23 13.33
C CYS A 15 3.44 -18.21 14.01
N GLY A 16 4.45 -17.60 13.38
CA GLY A 16 5.82 -17.49 13.93
C GLY A 16 6.71 -18.72 13.73
N LEU A 17 6.15 -19.84 13.26
CA LEU A 17 6.84 -21.13 13.22
C LEU A 17 7.16 -21.62 11.80
N CYS A 18 6.39 -21.23 10.79
CA CYS A 18 6.59 -21.65 9.40
C CYS A 18 7.85 -21.04 8.76
N ARG A 19 8.23 -21.49 7.55
CA ARG A 19 9.43 -21.02 6.86
C ARG A 19 9.41 -19.50 6.69
N ALA A 20 8.31 -18.95 6.16
CA ALA A 20 8.16 -17.53 5.88
C ALA A 20 8.31 -16.65 7.13
N CYS A 21 7.59 -16.97 8.22
CA CYS A 21 7.72 -16.21 9.48
C CYS A 21 9.15 -16.21 10.05
N ARG A 22 9.90 -17.32 9.91
CA ARG A 22 11.30 -17.38 10.36
C ARG A 22 12.26 -16.57 9.48
N PHE A 23 11.86 -16.21 8.26
CA PHE A 23 12.58 -15.27 7.39
C PHE A 23 12.10 -13.81 7.54
N GLY A 24 11.12 -13.52 8.42
CA GLY A 24 10.51 -12.19 8.53
C GLY A 24 9.57 -11.85 7.37
N ASP A 25 9.10 -12.86 6.63
CA ASP A 25 8.22 -12.73 5.48
C ASP A 25 6.77 -13.07 5.90
N ASP A 26 6.18 -12.21 6.74
CA ASP A 26 4.88 -12.48 7.37
C ASP A 26 3.74 -12.68 6.37
N VAL A 27 3.80 -12.05 5.18
CA VAL A 27 2.74 -12.15 4.16
C VAL A 27 2.60 -13.55 3.56
N HIS A 28 3.65 -14.37 3.61
CA HIS A 28 3.64 -15.77 3.16
C HIS A 28 3.46 -16.78 4.31
N CYS A 29 2.86 -16.36 5.42
CA CYS A 29 2.59 -17.26 6.55
C CYS A 29 1.56 -18.34 6.19
N GLU A 30 1.97 -19.61 6.25
CA GLU A 30 1.13 -20.78 5.96
C GLU A 30 -0.08 -20.95 6.91
N ASN A 31 -0.09 -20.27 8.06
CA ASN A 31 -1.06 -20.46 9.15
C ASN A 31 -1.50 -19.12 9.77
N SER A 32 -1.67 -18.08 8.96
CA SER A 32 -2.12 -16.76 9.42
C SER A 32 -3.64 -16.61 9.39
N THR A 33 -4.16 -15.80 10.31
CA THR A 33 -5.51 -15.22 10.20
C THR A 33 -5.41 -13.73 9.89
N PHE A 34 -6.48 -13.16 9.33
CA PHE A 34 -6.58 -11.75 8.99
C PHE A 34 -7.87 -11.21 9.64
N PRO A 35 -7.76 -10.59 10.84
CA PRO A 35 -8.88 -9.96 11.54
C PRO A 35 -9.62 -8.95 10.67
N GLY A 36 -10.94 -9.11 10.57
CA GLY A 36 -11.81 -8.32 9.68
C GLY A 36 -12.02 -8.93 8.29
N ILE A 37 -11.31 -10.00 7.92
CA ILE A 37 -11.52 -10.72 6.65
C ILE A 37 -11.96 -12.17 6.90
N ASN A 38 -11.22 -12.95 7.71
CA ASN A 38 -11.53 -14.37 7.95
C ASN A 38 -11.73 -14.75 9.44
N VAL A 39 -11.54 -13.79 10.34
CA VAL A 39 -11.89 -13.86 11.77
C VAL A 39 -12.35 -12.46 12.22
N ASP A 40 -12.95 -12.36 13.41
CA ASP A 40 -13.49 -11.09 13.95
C ASP A 40 -12.45 -9.95 13.93
N GLY A 41 -12.89 -8.75 13.53
CA GLY A 41 -12.03 -7.60 13.24
C GLY A 41 -12.19 -6.40 14.18
N GLY A 42 -11.55 -5.29 13.80
CA GLY A 42 -11.39 -4.10 14.64
C GLY A 42 -12.54 -3.08 14.64
N TYR A 43 -13.67 -3.36 13.98
CA TYR A 43 -14.88 -2.51 14.05
C TYR A 43 -15.70 -2.87 15.31
N ALA A 44 -15.04 -2.81 16.47
CA ALA A 44 -15.55 -3.17 17.78
C ALA A 44 -14.71 -2.48 18.87
N GLU A 45 -15.23 -2.41 20.10
CA GLU A 45 -14.49 -1.87 21.27
C GLU A 45 -13.25 -2.72 21.62
N TYR A 46 -13.26 -4.02 21.29
CA TYR A 46 -12.20 -4.97 21.58
C TYR A 46 -11.94 -5.87 20.36
N MET A 47 -10.66 -6.18 20.11
CA MET A 47 -10.25 -7.11 19.06
C MET A 47 -9.20 -8.09 19.61
N LYS A 48 -9.27 -9.36 19.16
CA LYS A 48 -8.28 -10.39 19.51
C LYS A 48 -7.16 -10.44 18.46
N THR A 49 -5.91 -10.52 18.92
CA THR A 49 -4.72 -10.68 18.07
C THR A 49 -3.62 -11.45 18.82
N THR A 50 -2.43 -11.60 18.23
CA THR A 50 -1.27 -12.26 18.83
C THR A 50 -0.18 -11.26 19.19
N ALA A 51 0.55 -11.51 20.28
CA ALA A 51 1.62 -10.62 20.77
C ALA A 51 2.80 -10.42 19.78
N ARG A 52 2.88 -11.22 18.72
CA ARG A 52 3.86 -11.05 17.62
C ARG A 52 3.36 -10.25 16.43
N SER A 53 2.10 -9.82 16.47
CA SER A 53 1.43 -9.01 15.45
C SER A 53 1.11 -7.61 15.98
N ILE A 54 1.77 -7.18 17.07
CA ILE A 54 1.59 -5.87 17.69
C ILE A 54 2.92 -5.11 17.65
N VAL A 55 2.87 -3.85 17.21
CA VAL A 55 3.99 -2.92 17.23
C VAL A 55 3.65 -1.85 18.27
N LYS A 56 4.53 -1.67 19.26
CA LYS A 56 4.40 -0.58 20.24
C LYS A 56 4.63 0.76 19.54
N LEU A 57 3.73 1.71 19.74
CA LEU A 57 3.85 3.05 19.17
C LEU A 57 4.84 3.91 19.97
N ASP A 58 5.54 4.82 19.27
CA ASP A 58 6.24 5.92 19.92
C ASP A 58 5.21 6.80 20.65
N PRO A 59 5.46 7.26 21.90
CA PRO A 59 4.52 8.08 22.66
C PRO A 59 4.05 9.38 21.98
N LYS A 60 4.73 9.85 20.93
CA LYS A 60 4.30 11.00 20.10
C LYS A 60 3.17 10.66 19.14
N LEU A 61 2.95 9.37 18.84
CA LEU A 61 1.94 8.90 17.90
C LEU A 61 0.64 8.55 18.64
N LYS A 62 -0.48 9.13 18.20
CA LYS A 62 -1.81 8.70 18.64
C LYS A 62 -2.31 7.59 17.71
N PRO A 63 -2.91 6.49 18.20
CA PRO A 63 -3.40 5.40 17.35
C PRO A 63 -4.32 5.88 16.21
N ALA A 64 -5.27 6.78 16.48
CA ALA A 64 -6.20 7.33 15.49
C ALA A 64 -5.52 8.10 14.33
N ASP A 65 -4.32 8.63 14.55
CA ASP A 65 -3.56 9.40 13.55
C ASP A 65 -2.71 8.48 12.64
N VAL A 66 -2.49 7.22 13.05
CA VAL A 66 -1.61 6.26 12.35
C VAL A 66 -2.26 4.93 11.98
N VAL A 67 -3.46 4.60 12.45
CA VAL A 67 -4.08 3.28 12.26
C VAL A 67 -4.23 2.86 10.78
N ALA A 68 -4.48 3.81 9.87
CA ALA A 68 -4.52 3.55 8.42
C ALA A 68 -3.15 3.15 7.82
N LEU A 69 -2.05 3.32 8.55
CA LEU A 69 -0.73 2.81 8.15
C LEU A 69 -0.59 1.30 8.37
N ALA A 70 -1.45 0.66 9.18
CA ALA A 70 -1.42 -0.80 9.40
C ALA A 70 -1.68 -1.61 8.12
N ASP A 71 -2.43 -1.04 7.18
CA ASP A 71 -2.90 -1.71 5.96
C ASP A 71 -2.44 -0.95 4.70
N ALA A 72 -3.10 0.15 4.37
CA ALA A 72 -2.82 0.92 3.17
C ALA A 72 -1.41 1.53 3.17
N GLY A 73 -0.98 2.09 4.31
CA GLY A 73 0.39 2.61 4.45
C GLY A 73 1.44 1.51 4.42
N LEU A 74 1.19 0.37 5.07
CA LEU A 74 2.08 -0.80 5.08
C LEU A 74 2.27 -1.35 3.66
N THR A 75 1.18 -1.49 2.91
CA THR A 75 1.22 -1.93 1.50
C THR A 75 2.03 -0.96 0.64
N ALA A 76 1.79 0.35 0.79
CA ALA A 76 2.54 1.39 0.08
C ALA A 76 4.04 1.41 0.45
N HIS A 77 4.38 1.27 1.74
CA HIS A 77 5.78 1.20 2.20
C HIS A 77 6.47 -0.05 1.69
N HIS A 78 5.81 -1.21 1.72
CA HIS A 78 6.41 -2.47 1.28
C HIS A 78 6.66 -2.51 -0.24
N VAL A 79 5.74 -1.96 -1.06
CA VAL A 79 6.00 -1.85 -2.51
C VAL A 79 7.05 -0.80 -2.82
N ALA A 80 7.04 0.35 -2.12
CA ALA A 80 8.09 1.37 -2.24
C ALA A 80 9.46 0.82 -1.83
N SER A 81 9.57 0.05 -0.75
CA SER A 81 10.83 -0.54 -0.27
C SER A 81 11.37 -1.65 -1.20
N LYS A 82 10.50 -2.32 -1.97
CA LYS A 82 10.94 -3.20 -3.08
C LYS A 82 11.42 -2.38 -4.28
N ALA A 83 10.69 -1.36 -4.69
CA ALA A 83 10.97 -0.55 -5.88
C ALA A 83 12.19 0.39 -5.70
N ALA A 84 12.37 0.97 -4.51
CA ALA A 84 13.43 1.95 -4.20
C ALA A 84 14.86 1.40 -4.36
N LYS A 85 15.03 0.08 -4.40
CA LYS A 85 16.28 -0.60 -4.78
C LYS A 85 16.71 -0.31 -6.23
N PHE A 86 15.81 0.29 -7.03
CA PHE A 86 15.92 0.47 -8.48
C PHE A 86 15.44 1.86 -8.97
N LEU A 87 15.34 2.88 -8.11
CA LEU A 87 14.76 4.20 -8.44
C LEU A 87 15.62 5.41 -8.01
N ARG A 88 15.33 6.60 -8.56
CA ARG A 88 15.94 7.91 -8.25
C ARG A 88 14.86 9.00 -8.08
N PRO A 89 15.11 10.13 -7.39
CA PRO A 89 14.05 10.95 -6.78
C PRO A 89 13.76 12.34 -7.41
N GLY A 90 12.54 12.85 -7.20
CA GLY A 90 12.14 14.26 -7.34
C GLY A 90 10.62 14.57 -7.15
N ASP A 91 10.21 15.80 -7.51
CA ASP A 91 9.01 16.58 -7.07
C ASP A 91 8.31 17.26 -8.31
N ASN A 92 6.97 17.31 -8.58
CA ASN A 92 5.76 17.43 -7.73
C ASN A 92 4.34 17.56 -8.52
N CYS A 93 3.12 17.02 -8.09
CA CYS A 93 1.67 17.59 -8.08
C CYS A 93 0.52 16.83 -7.30
N LEU A 94 -0.28 17.43 -6.36
CA LEU A 94 -0.87 16.88 -5.06
C LEU A 94 -0.12 15.76 -4.35
N ALA A 95 0.22 14.71 -5.06
CA ALA A 95 1.56 14.13 -4.98
C ALA A 95 2.67 15.23 -4.86
N LYS A 96 2.42 16.51 -5.26
CA LYS A 96 3.15 17.78 -4.97
C LYS A 96 3.46 17.90 -3.49
N GLN A 97 2.38 17.73 -2.73
CA GLN A 97 2.34 18.09 -1.33
C GLN A 97 2.90 16.95 -0.48
N ILE A 98 3.18 15.80 -1.11
CA ILE A 98 3.75 14.59 -0.51
C ILE A 98 5.00 14.05 -1.27
N GLY A 99 5.57 14.82 -2.23
CA GLY A 99 6.81 14.55 -2.99
C GLY A 99 6.68 13.61 -4.21
N ALA A 100 6.40 14.14 -5.42
CA ALA A 100 6.36 13.31 -6.65
C ALA A 100 6.53 14.08 -7.98
N ASP A 101 7.72 13.98 -8.60
CA ASP A 101 8.23 14.57 -9.87
C ASP A 101 7.22 15.22 -10.82
N HIS A 102 6.27 14.42 -11.29
CA HIS A 102 5.31 14.85 -12.27
C HIS A 102 3.96 14.23 -11.95
N THR A 103 2.89 14.88 -12.39
CA THR A 103 1.59 14.22 -12.52
C THR A 103 1.13 14.30 -13.94
N VAL A 104 0.77 13.14 -14.45
CA VAL A 104 0.06 13.01 -15.70
C VAL A 104 -1.39 12.66 -15.37
N GLN A 105 -2.35 13.33 -15.99
CA GLN A 105 -3.76 12.99 -15.84
C GLN A 105 -4.06 11.78 -16.72
N ALA A 106 -4.57 10.69 -16.13
CA ALA A 106 -5.08 9.56 -16.90
C ALA A 106 -6.33 9.97 -17.70
N THR A 107 -6.38 9.53 -18.95
CA THR A 107 -7.43 9.86 -19.93
C THR A 107 -7.81 8.61 -20.73
N ASP A 108 -9.09 8.49 -21.09
CA ASP A 108 -9.63 7.29 -21.77
C ASP A 108 -8.99 7.03 -23.15
N ASP A 109 -8.42 8.07 -23.77
CA ASP A 109 -7.71 7.96 -25.05
C ASP A 109 -6.28 7.39 -24.94
N GLY A 110 -5.79 7.18 -23.71
CA GLY A 110 -4.44 6.66 -23.44
C GLY A 110 -3.30 7.64 -23.73
N SER A 111 -3.59 8.91 -24.04
CA SER A 111 -2.57 9.91 -24.42
C SER A 111 -1.55 10.16 -23.31
N PHE A 112 -1.95 9.99 -22.04
CA PHE A 112 -1.09 10.04 -20.86
C PHE A 112 0.16 9.14 -20.93
N VAL A 113 0.10 8.01 -21.63
CA VAL A 113 1.25 7.12 -21.83
C VAL A 113 2.38 7.84 -22.58
N LYS A 114 2.04 8.68 -23.56
CA LYS A 114 3.01 9.48 -24.33
C LYS A 114 3.68 10.54 -23.46
N GLU A 115 2.92 11.17 -22.55
CA GLU A 115 3.46 12.16 -21.62
C GLU A 115 4.47 11.50 -20.64
N VAL A 116 4.16 10.31 -20.09
CA VAL A 116 5.11 9.55 -19.25
C VAL A 116 6.37 9.15 -20.04
N LEU A 117 6.23 8.77 -21.31
CA LEU A 117 7.39 8.52 -22.18
C LEU A 117 8.21 9.79 -22.42
N GLU A 118 7.59 10.94 -22.66
CA GLU A 118 8.29 12.22 -22.83
C GLU A 118 9.07 12.64 -21.59
N LEU A 119 8.46 12.52 -20.40
CA LEU A 119 9.11 12.75 -19.11
C LEU A 119 10.32 11.83 -18.86
N THR A 120 10.31 10.63 -19.46
CA THR A 120 11.40 9.63 -19.36
C THR A 120 12.31 9.59 -20.58
N ASN A 121 12.34 10.65 -21.41
CA ASN A 121 13.15 10.76 -22.63
C ASN A 121 12.95 9.59 -23.63
N GLY A 122 11.71 9.11 -23.72
CA GLY A 122 11.31 7.97 -24.56
C GLY A 122 11.63 6.58 -23.99
N GLN A 123 12.25 6.49 -22.81
CA GLN A 123 12.70 5.21 -22.26
C GLN A 123 11.62 4.44 -21.51
N GLY A 124 10.68 5.13 -20.86
CA GLY A 124 9.75 4.55 -19.89
C GLY A 124 10.29 4.53 -18.45
N ALA A 125 9.41 4.22 -17.51
CA ALA A 125 9.71 4.17 -16.07
C ALA A 125 10.47 2.89 -15.69
N GLU A 126 11.39 2.99 -14.72
CA GLU A 126 12.13 1.83 -14.19
C GLU A 126 11.22 0.89 -13.37
N ALA A 127 10.24 1.47 -12.69
CA ALA A 127 9.17 0.74 -12.02
C ALA A 127 7.84 1.44 -12.27
N VAL A 128 6.80 0.64 -12.49
CA VAL A 128 5.40 1.09 -12.45
C VAL A 128 4.76 0.44 -11.23
N ILE A 129 4.17 1.24 -10.34
CA ILE A 129 3.45 0.75 -9.16
C ILE A 129 1.96 0.96 -9.39
N ASP A 130 1.25 -0.13 -9.61
CA ASP A 130 -0.14 -0.14 -10.04
C ASP A 130 -1.07 -0.46 -8.87
N PHE A 131 -1.63 0.60 -8.30
CA PHE A 131 -2.64 0.54 -7.24
C PHE A 131 -4.07 0.35 -7.78
N VAL A 132 -4.27 0.30 -9.10
CA VAL A 132 -5.59 0.19 -9.73
C VAL A 132 -5.80 -1.24 -10.23
N ALA A 133 -4.96 -1.69 -11.17
CA ALA A 133 -5.05 -2.98 -11.86
C ALA A 133 -6.49 -3.34 -12.31
N GLU A 134 -7.20 -2.36 -12.86
CA GLU A 134 -8.52 -2.40 -13.49
C GLU A 134 -8.58 -1.38 -14.65
N GLY A 135 -9.53 -1.51 -15.58
CA GLY A 135 -9.80 -0.49 -16.61
C GLY A 135 -8.70 -0.30 -17.66
N GLY A 136 -7.85 -1.30 -17.87
CA GLY A 136 -6.69 -1.24 -18.77
C GLY A 136 -5.43 -0.63 -18.16
N SER A 137 -5.41 -0.38 -16.85
CA SER A 137 -4.22 0.10 -16.12
C SER A 137 -3.04 -0.87 -16.23
N THR A 138 -3.26 -2.18 -16.27
CA THR A 138 -2.16 -3.14 -16.47
C THR A 138 -1.52 -3.00 -17.85
N SER A 139 -2.33 -2.87 -18.92
CA SER A 139 -1.84 -2.70 -20.29
C SER A 139 -1.15 -1.35 -20.51
N THR A 140 -1.68 -0.27 -19.94
CA THR A 140 -1.07 1.06 -20.02
C THR A 140 0.19 1.16 -19.17
N GLY A 141 0.22 0.54 -17.99
CA GLY A 141 1.42 0.40 -17.16
C GLY A 141 2.58 -0.26 -17.91
N VAL A 142 2.33 -1.36 -18.63
CA VAL A 142 3.35 -2.00 -19.49
C VAL A 142 3.86 -1.07 -20.59
N LYS A 143 2.99 -0.27 -21.22
CA LYS A 143 3.41 0.71 -22.25
C LYS A 143 4.22 1.89 -21.68
N MET A 144 4.08 2.16 -20.38
CA MET A 144 4.86 3.18 -19.66
C MET A 144 6.18 2.64 -19.08
N LEU A 145 6.41 1.32 -19.12
CA LEU A 145 7.55 0.66 -18.50
C LEU A 145 8.76 0.59 -19.44
N ARG A 146 9.97 0.83 -18.93
CA ARG A 146 11.19 0.63 -19.74
C ARG A 146 11.52 -0.84 -19.95
N ARG A 147 12.37 -1.11 -20.95
CA ARG A 147 13.08 -2.40 -21.08
C ARG A 147 13.78 -2.75 -19.76
N ALA A 148 13.68 -4.00 -19.32
CA ALA A 148 14.16 -4.49 -18.02
C ALA A 148 13.58 -3.72 -16.80
N GLY A 149 12.35 -3.21 -16.92
CA GLY A 149 11.61 -2.57 -15.83
C GLY A 149 10.71 -3.54 -15.06
N ASN A 150 10.18 -3.08 -13.93
CA ASN A 150 9.32 -3.86 -13.02
C ASN A 150 7.91 -3.26 -12.88
N HIS A 151 6.87 -4.00 -13.23
CA HIS A 151 5.47 -3.66 -12.94
C HIS A 151 5.07 -4.31 -11.62
N TYR A 152 5.00 -3.50 -10.56
CA TYR A 152 4.48 -3.92 -9.25
C TYR A 152 2.96 -3.80 -9.26
N VAL A 153 2.26 -4.91 -9.06
CA VAL A 153 0.80 -4.98 -9.06
C VAL A 153 0.31 -5.05 -7.61
N VAL A 154 -0.47 -4.05 -7.20
CA VAL A 154 -0.99 -3.87 -5.84
C VAL A 154 -2.53 -3.84 -5.84
N GLY A 155 -3.12 -3.17 -6.82
CA GLY A 155 -4.56 -3.23 -7.09
C GLY A 155 -5.00 -4.60 -7.63
N TYR A 156 -6.30 -4.81 -7.74
CA TYR A 156 -6.89 -5.99 -8.36
C TYR A 156 -8.28 -5.70 -8.92
N GLY A 157 -8.49 -6.02 -10.20
CA GLY A 157 -9.76 -5.83 -10.90
C GLY A 157 -9.78 -6.44 -12.31
N GLU A 158 -8.61 -6.60 -12.95
CA GLU A 158 -8.46 -7.22 -14.27
C GLU A 158 -7.35 -8.29 -14.37
N ASN A 159 -7.30 -8.97 -15.51
CA ASN A 159 -6.25 -9.93 -15.84
C ASN A 159 -5.08 -9.24 -16.54
N ILE A 160 -3.84 -9.63 -16.20
CA ILE A 160 -2.64 -9.27 -16.97
C ILE A 160 -2.65 -10.08 -18.29
N ASN A 161 -3.13 -9.47 -19.37
CA ASN A 161 -3.20 -10.08 -20.70
C ASN A 161 -2.20 -9.42 -21.66
N ILE A 162 -0.93 -9.84 -21.56
CA ILE A 162 0.20 -9.28 -22.32
C ILE A 162 0.83 -10.39 -23.17
N PRO A 163 1.09 -10.17 -24.48
CA PRO A 163 1.78 -11.15 -25.31
C PRO A 163 3.15 -11.53 -24.73
N THR A 164 3.42 -12.83 -24.61
CA THR A 164 4.67 -13.32 -24.01
C THR A 164 5.92 -12.87 -24.76
N ILE A 165 5.81 -12.59 -26.05
CA ILE A 165 6.88 -12.00 -26.86
C ILE A 165 7.25 -10.58 -26.40
N ASP A 166 6.28 -9.77 -25.96
CA ASP A 166 6.54 -8.41 -25.46
C ASP A 166 7.26 -8.49 -24.11
N ILE A 167 6.82 -9.41 -23.24
CA ILE A 167 7.46 -9.69 -21.94
C ILE A 167 8.92 -10.09 -22.12
N ILE A 168 9.19 -11.09 -22.98
CA ILE A 168 10.53 -11.64 -23.20
C ILE A 168 11.41 -10.66 -23.97
N SER A 169 10.91 -10.03 -25.04
CA SER A 169 11.72 -9.13 -25.86
C SER A 169 12.09 -7.83 -25.15
N ALA A 170 11.28 -7.37 -24.19
CA ALA A 170 11.57 -6.22 -23.34
C ALA A 170 12.22 -6.60 -21.98
N GLU A 171 12.29 -7.89 -21.63
CA GLU A 171 12.79 -8.43 -20.35
C GLU A 171 12.11 -7.83 -19.11
N ILE A 172 10.80 -7.57 -19.19
CA ILE A 172 10.03 -6.93 -18.10
C ILE A 172 9.49 -7.95 -17.08
N ASN A 173 9.33 -7.51 -15.83
CA ASN A 173 8.81 -8.34 -14.74
C ASN A 173 7.43 -7.85 -14.26
N PHE A 174 6.59 -8.79 -13.83
CA PHE A 174 5.38 -8.52 -13.03
C PHE A 174 5.59 -9.02 -11.61
N ILE A 175 5.35 -8.18 -10.61
CA ILE A 175 5.62 -8.47 -9.20
C ILE A 175 4.36 -8.19 -8.38
N GLY A 176 3.72 -9.23 -7.86
CA GLY A 176 2.58 -9.10 -6.96
C GLY A 176 3.00 -8.57 -5.58
N ASN A 177 2.23 -7.62 -5.05
CA ASN A 177 2.49 -6.98 -3.77
C ASN A 177 1.21 -6.88 -2.93
N LEU A 178 1.18 -7.57 -1.79
CA LEU A 178 0.08 -7.59 -0.84
C LEU A 178 0.61 -7.26 0.55
N VAL A 179 0.05 -6.26 1.23
CA VAL A 179 0.44 -5.84 2.59
C VAL A 179 1.98 -5.64 2.67
N GLY A 180 2.63 -6.10 3.73
CA GLY A 180 4.05 -5.97 4.03
C GLY A 180 4.39 -6.84 5.24
N SER A 181 5.65 -6.87 5.66
CA SER A 181 6.09 -7.62 6.84
C SER A 181 5.86 -6.88 8.15
N TYR A 182 6.04 -7.58 9.28
CA TYR A 182 6.13 -6.93 10.59
C TYR A 182 7.23 -5.84 10.62
N ASN A 183 8.37 -6.09 9.97
CA ASN A 183 9.48 -5.14 9.94
C ASN A 183 9.14 -3.89 9.11
N ASP A 184 8.47 -4.05 7.97
CA ASP A 184 7.96 -2.93 7.17
C ASP A 184 7.03 -2.02 8.02
N LEU A 185 6.21 -2.61 8.90
CA LEU A 185 5.34 -1.85 9.80
C LEU A 185 6.14 -1.11 10.90
N VAL A 186 7.18 -1.73 11.45
CA VAL A 186 8.08 -1.09 12.44
C VAL A 186 8.86 0.08 11.81
N GLU A 187 9.37 -0.09 10.59
CA GLU A 187 9.99 0.98 9.81
C GLU A 187 9.02 2.12 9.53
N LEU A 188 7.80 1.79 9.08
CA LEU A 188 6.75 2.77 8.80
C LEU A 188 6.32 3.55 10.04
N MET A 189 6.21 2.91 11.21
CA MET A 189 5.97 3.60 12.48
C MET A 189 7.13 4.53 12.86
N THR A 190 8.37 4.12 12.56
CA THR A 190 9.54 4.96 12.78
C THR A 190 9.52 6.20 11.86
N LEU A 191 9.12 6.05 10.59
CA LEU A 191 8.96 7.16 9.64
C LEU A 191 7.80 8.09 10.04
N ALA A 192 6.69 7.54 10.54
CA ALA A 192 5.57 8.31 11.08
C ALA A 192 5.97 9.11 12.32
N ALA A 193 6.70 8.51 13.28
CA ALA A 193 7.23 9.19 14.47
C ALA A 193 8.26 10.30 14.13
N GLN A 194 8.93 10.19 12.98
CA GLN A 194 9.79 11.24 12.41
C GLN A 194 9.02 12.32 11.62
N GLY A 195 7.70 12.21 11.49
CA GLY A 195 6.87 13.14 10.69
C GLY A 195 7.07 13.06 9.18
N LYS A 196 7.74 12.00 8.69
CA LYS A 196 8.03 11.80 7.25
C LYS A 196 6.87 11.23 6.46
N VAL A 197 5.89 10.62 7.14
CA VAL A 197 4.67 10.09 6.55
C VAL A 197 3.48 10.89 7.08
N LYS A 198 2.62 11.36 6.18
CA LYS A 198 1.40 12.10 6.50
C LYS A 198 0.20 11.36 5.96
N LEU A 199 -0.74 11.03 6.84
CA LEU A 199 -2.03 10.49 6.45
C LEU A 199 -3.03 11.61 6.19
N HIS A 200 -3.90 11.38 5.21
CA HIS A 200 -5.13 12.13 5.02
C HIS A 200 -6.28 11.24 5.50
N THR A 201 -6.92 11.63 6.59
CA THR A 201 -7.96 10.84 7.26
C THR A 201 -9.18 11.69 7.59
N THR A 202 -10.34 11.02 7.65
CA THR A 202 -11.57 11.56 8.24
C THR A 202 -11.99 10.64 9.37
N GLN A 203 -12.16 11.17 10.58
CA GLN A 203 -12.59 10.40 11.74
C GLN A 203 -14.13 10.41 11.84
N TYR A 204 -14.68 9.24 12.13
CA TYR A 204 -16.09 8.98 12.41
C TYR A 204 -16.16 8.23 13.74
N LYS A 205 -17.27 8.32 14.48
CA LYS A 205 -17.49 7.41 15.60
C LYS A 205 -17.81 6.01 15.09
N LEU A 206 -17.62 4.98 15.92
CA LEU A 206 -18.04 3.61 15.61
C LEU A 206 -19.58 3.51 15.43
N GLU A 207 -20.36 4.28 16.21
CA GLU A 207 -21.81 4.39 16.03
C GLU A 207 -22.22 5.00 14.67
N ASP A 208 -21.35 5.82 14.06
CA ASP A 208 -21.56 6.42 12.73
C ASP A 208 -21.09 5.49 11.58
N PHE A 209 -20.86 4.20 11.82
CA PHE A 209 -20.33 3.23 10.83
C PHE A 209 -20.99 3.34 9.45
N GLN A 210 -22.32 3.30 9.38
CA GLN A 210 -23.04 3.33 8.10
C GLN A 210 -22.74 4.61 7.32
N LYS A 211 -22.69 5.76 8.00
CA LYS A 211 -22.35 7.06 7.39
C LYS A 211 -20.92 7.07 6.85
N ALA A 212 -19.97 6.45 7.55
CA ALA A 212 -18.60 6.33 7.07
C ALA A 212 -18.52 5.51 5.77
N ILE A 213 -19.29 4.42 5.68
CA ILE A 213 -19.42 3.60 4.46
C ILE A 213 -20.11 4.38 3.33
N ASP A 214 -21.19 5.11 3.61
CA ASP A 214 -21.92 5.89 2.62
C ASP A 214 -21.07 7.05 2.05
N ASP A 215 -20.35 7.76 2.92
CA ASP A 215 -19.44 8.85 2.52
C ASP A 215 -18.21 8.33 1.75
N LEU A 216 -17.72 7.13 2.06
CA LEU A 216 -16.67 6.45 1.29
C LEU A 216 -17.19 6.04 -0.09
N SER A 217 -18.34 5.38 -0.15
CA SER A 217 -18.96 4.87 -1.39
C SER A 217 -19.38 5.99 -2.34
N SER A 218 -19.73 7.16 -1.80
CA SER A 218 -20.03 8.38 -2.57
C SER A 218 -18.81 9.27 -2.87
N GLY A 219 -17.59 8.81 -2.56
CA GLY A 219 -16.34 9.50 -2.90
C GLY A 219 -16.07 10.78 -2.11
N LYS A 220 -16.79 11.03 -1.00
CA LYS A 220 -16.59 12.23 -0.15
C LYS A 220 -15.35 12.08 0.75
N VAL A 221 -15.01 10.86 1.16
CA VAL A 221 -13.82 10.59 1.97
C VAL A 221 -12.56 10.74 1.12
N ARG A 222 -11.73 11.73 1.43
CA ARG A 222 -10.37 11.85 0.87
C ARG A 222 -9.38 11.09 1.75
N GLY A 223 -8.76 10.05 1.20
CA GLY A 223 -7.76 9.24 1.90
C GLY A 223 -8.35 8.03 2.61
N ARG A 224 -8.52 8.07 3.94
CA ARG A 224 -9.05 6.95 4.74
C ARG A 224 -10.06 7.40 5.80
N ALA A 225 -11.19 6.70 5.89
CA ALA A 225 -12.12 6.85 7.01
C ALA A 225 -11.60 6.03 8.20
N ILE A 226 -11.60 6.62 9.40
CA ILE A 226 -11.21 5.97 10.65
C ILE A 226 -12.42 5.94 11.58
N LEU A 227 -12.79 4.75 12.07
CA LEU A 227 -13.79 4.60 13.13
C LEU A 227 -13.11 4.74 14.49
N ILE A 228 -13.70 5.54 15.37
CA ILE A 228 -13.28 5.71 16.76
C ILE A 228 -14.33 5.03 17.66
N PRO A 229 -14.00 3.94 18.37
CA PRO A 229 -14.87 3.36 19.38
C PRO A 229 -15.08 4.31 20.57
#